data_AF-A0A0L7KVS1-F1
#
_entry.id   AF-A0A0L7KVS1-F1
#
_cell.length_a   1.000
_cell.length_b   1.000
_cell.length_c   1.000
_cell.angle_alpha   90.00
_cell.angle_beta   90.00
_cell.angle_gamma   90.00
#
_symmetry.space_group_name_H-M   'P 1'
#
loop_
_entity.id
_entity.type
_entity.pdbx_description
1 polymer ?
#
loop_
_entity_poly.entity_id
_entity_poly.type
_entity_poly.pdbx_seq_one_letter_code
_entity_poly.pdbx_strand_id
1 'polypeptide(L)'
;MAKRQSYRIQAWTDDTAQSTTKVSEGKSQRLIITHARTSSGFVPNCLLAFKSTKTTKYHEQINFEKFKEWFLKLLDNLKKPHCMDNAPYHSVQKHKPPTSANRKLEIIQKNDSWLQEKGIEANETMLKNEL
;
A
#
# COMPACT_ATOMS: atom_id res chain seq x y z
N MET A 1 -26.95 -12.54 26.15
CA MET A 1 -26.03 -13.20 25.20
C MET A 1 -26.03 -12.41 23.89
N ALA A 2 -24.93 -11.72 23.56
CA ALA A 2 -24.85 -10.94 22.32
C ALA A 2 -24.34 -11.82 21.18
N LYS A 3 -25.16 -12.05 20.16
CA LYS A 3 -24.75 -12.72 18.93
C LYS A 3 -23.91 -11.75 18.11
N ARG A 4 -22.64 -12.11 17.85
CA ARG A 4 -21.80 -11.43 16.84
C ARG A 4 -22.46 -11.61 15.48
N GLN A 5 -22.91 -10.51 14.89
CA GLN A 5 -23.34 -10.47 13.50
C GLN A 5 -22.08 -10.51 12.64
N SER A 6 -21.93 -11.60 11.88
CA SER A 6 -20.86 -11.77 10.91
C SER A 6 -20.98 -10.68 9.85
N TYR A 7 -19.92 -9.87 9.68
CA TYR A 7 -19.81 -8.96 8.56
C TYR A 7 -19.65 -9.81 7.29
N ARG A 8 -20.68 -9.87 6.45
CA ARG A 8 -20.56 -10.46 5.10
C ARG A 8 -19.56 -9.63 4.32
N ILE A 9 -18.44 -10.26 3.94
CA ILE A 9 -17.49 -9.69 2.99
C ILE A 9 -18.23 -9.55 1.65
N GLN A 10 -18.32 -8.33 1.12
CA GLN A 10 -18.74 -8.08 -0.25
C GLN A 10 -17.60 -8.56 -1.16
N ALA A 11 -17.68 -9.79 -1.63
CA ALA A 11 -16.77 -10.31 -2.64
C ALA A 11 -17.29 -9.88 -4.02
N TRP A 12 -16.44 -9.22 -4.81
CA TRP A 12 -16.71 -8.97 -6.22
C TRP A 12 -16.47 -10.26 -6.99
N THR A 13 -17.51 -11.08 -7.11
CA THR A 13 -17.50 -12.33 -7.88
C THR A 13 -18.24 -12.13 -9.20
N ASP A 14 -17.95 -12.94 -10.22
CA ASP A 14 -18.68 -12.98 -11.50
C ASP A 14 -19.92 -13.91 -11.44
N ASP A 15 -20.37 -14.23 -10.23
CA ASP A 15 -21.45 -15.16 -9.90
C ASP A 15 -21.30 -16.59 -10.44
N THR A 16 -20.13 -16.95 -10.99
CA THR A 16 -19.85 -18.33 -11.39
C THR A 16 -19.44 -19.16 -10.17
N ALA A 17 -19.79 -20.46 -10.18
CA ALA A 17 -19.39 -21.39 -9.13
C ALA A 17 -17.86 -21.46 -8.94
N GLN A 18 -17.08 -21.14 -9.99
CA GLN A 18 -15.62 -21.08 -9.99
C GLN A 18 -15.06 -19.87 -9.24
N SER A 19 -15.85 -18.81 -9.07
CA SER A 19 -15.49 -17.58 -8.36
C SER A 19 -15.66 -17.70 -6.83
N THR A 20 -16.28 -18.77 -6.36
CA THR A 20 -16.52 -19.02 -4.93
C THR A 20 -15.64 -20.17 -4.41
N THR A 21 -14.76 -19.89 -3.45
CA THR A 21 -14.01 -20.94 -2.74
C THR A 21 -14.71 -21.31 -1.44
N LYS A 22 -15.03 -22.60 -1.24
CA LYS A 22 -15.55 -23.16 0.03
C LYS A 22 -14.50 -23.23 1.15
N VAL A 23 -13.58 -22.27 1.22
CA VAL A 23 -12.52 -22.26 2.24
C VAL A 23 -13.03 -21.52 3.46
N SER A 24 -12.92 -22.13 4.63
CA SER A 24 -13.30 -21.50 5.90
C SER A 24 -12.45 -20.25 6.14
N GLU A 25 -13.08 -19.18 6.64
CA GLU A 25 -12.46 -17.86 6.89
C GLU A 25 -11.46 -17.84 8.07
N GLY A 26 -10.99 -19.01 8.52
CA GLY A 26 -10.08 -19.16 9.66
C GLY A 26 -8.75 -19.78 9.25
N LYS A 27 -7.67 -19.00 9.32
CA LYS A 27 -6.27 -19.46 9.30
C LYS A 27 -5.78 -20.20 8.03
N SER A 28 -6.41 -20.00 6.88
CA SER A 28 -5.85 -20.49 5.61
C SER A 28 -4.80 -19.53 5.04
N GLN A 29 -3.79 -20.08 4.38
CA GLN A 29 -2.79 -19.32 3.63
C GLN A 29 -3.51 -18.44 2.59
N ARG A 30 -3.26 -17.12 2.60
CA ARG A 30 -3.88 -16.21 1.64
C ARG A 30 -2.99 -16.07 0.41
N LEU A 31 -3.59 -15.91 -0.77
CA LEU A 31 -2.86 -15.51 -1.97
C LEU A 31 -3.13 -14.01 -2.20
N ILE A 32 -2.07 -13.23 -2.36
CA ILE A 32 -2.17 -11.81 -2.71
C ILE A 32 -1.91 -11.70 -4.21
N ILE A 33 -2.81 -11.02 -4.92
CA ILE A 33 -2.73 -10.81 -6.36
C ILE A 33 -2.85 -9.31 -6.65
N THR A 34 -1.96 -8.79 -7.48
CA THR A 34 -2.04 -7.46 -8.08
C THR A 34 -1.94 -7.63 -9.59
N HIS A 35 -2.94 -7.14 -10.31
CA HIS A 35 -3.00 -7.23 -11.77
C HIS A 35 -3.75 -6.03 -12.35
N ALA A 36 -3.51 -5.75 -13.64
CA ALA A 36 -4.15 -4.68 -14.37
C ALA A 36 -4.95 -5.24 -15.54
N ARG A 37 -6.12 -4.67 -15.77
CA ARG A 37 -7.03 -5.06 -16.86
C ARG A 37 -7.42 -3.82 -17.68
N THR A 38 -7.56 -4.03 -18.97
CA THR A 38 -8.14 -3.10 -19.95
C THR A 38 -9.47 -3.64 -20.47
N SER A 39 -10.16 -2.87 -21.31
CA SER A 39 -11.35 -3.34 -22.04
C SER A 39 -11.07 -4.60 -22.88
N SER A 40 -9.83 -4.79 -23.33
CA SER A 40 -9.40 -5.93 -24.15
C SER A 40 -8.89 -7.12 -23.34
N GLY A 41 -8.91 -7.05 -22.01
CA GLY A 41 -8.42 -8.11 -21.12
C GLY A 41 -7.22 -7.70 -20.28
N PHE A 42 -6.56 -8.67 -19.66
CA PHE A 42 -5.43 -8.46 -18.76
C PHE A 42 -4.20 -7.93 -19.49
N VAL A 43 -3.47 -7.02 -18.85
CA VAL A 43 -2.22 -6.49 -19.40
C VAL A 43 -1.13 -7.57 -19.31
N PRO A 44 -0.45 -7.93 -20.42
CA PRO A 44 0.60 -8.94 -20.41
C PRO A 44 1.70 -8.60 -19.41
N ASN A 45 2.32 -9.63 -18.82
CA ASN A 45 3.48 -9.52 -17.93
C ASN A 45 3.27 -8.65 -16.67
N CYS A 46 2.03 -8.34 -16.33
CA CYS A 46 1.68 -7.48 -15.19
C CYS A 46 0.99 -8.24 -14.04
N LEU A 47 1.16 -9.57 -13.95
CA LEU A 47 0.67 -10.35 -12.83
C LEU A 47 1.72 -10.39 -11.72
N LEU A 48 1.38 -9.86 -10.55
CA LEU A 48 2.12 -10.09 -9.31
C LEU A 48 1.26 -10.95 -8.40
N ALA A 49 1.71 -12.16 -8.09
CA ALA A 49 1.01 -13.08 -7.20
C ALA A 49 1.99 -13.72 -6.21
N PHE A 50 1.66 -13.68 -4.93
CA PHE A 50 2.49 -14.29 -3.89
C PHE A 50 1.68 -14.75 -2.68
N LYS A 51 2.18 -15.80 -2.02
CA LYS A 51 1.55 -16.31 -0.80
C LYS A 51 1.78 -15.36 0.37
N SER A 52 0.72 -15.16 1.12
CA SER A 52 0.70 -14.33 2.31
C SER A 52 1.43 -15.02 3.45
N THR A 53 2.41 -14.34 4.04
CA THR A 53 3.21 -14.89 5.15
C THR A 53 2.73 -14.42 6.53
N LYS A 54 1.90 -13.36 6.58
CA LYS A 54 1.37 -12.80 7.84
C LYS A 54 -0.14 -13.05 7.97
N THR A 55 -0.57 -13.36 9.19
CA THR A 55 -1.96 -13.69 9.54
C THR A 55 -2.83 -12.47 9.89
N THR A 56 -2.24 -11.31 10.11
CA THR A 56 -2.89 -10.16 10.76
C THR A 56 -3.54 -9.17 9.81
N LYS A 57 -2.82 -8.62 8.80
CA LYS A 57 -3.37 -7.62 7.86
C LYS A 57 -2.78 -7.75 6.45
N TYR A 58 -3.64 -7.66 5.43
CA TYR A 58 -3.23 -7.76 4.02
C TYR A 58 -2.43 -6.53 3.57
N HIS A 59 -2.78 -5.34 4.09
CA HIS A 59 -2.06 -4.09 3.82
C HIS A 59 -0.60 -4.09 4.30
N GLU A 60 -0.19 -5.03 5.15
CA GLU A 60 1.21 -5.10 5.64
C GLU A 60 2.14 -5.84 4.68
N GLN A 61 1.61 -6.39 3.57
CA GLN A 61 2.38 -7.28 2.70
C GLN A 61 2.67 -6.72 1.31
N ILE A 62 1.78 -5.88 0.80
CA ILE A 62 2.11 -4.94 -0.27
C ILE A 62 2.55 -3.65 0.41
N ASN A 63 3.84 -3.34 0.26
CA ASN A 63 4.41 -2.05 0.60
C ASN A 63 4.64 -1.23 -0.68
N PHE A 64 5.08 0.01 -0.48
CA PHE A 64 5.37 0.92 -1.58
C PHE A 64 6.41 0.34 -2.55
N GLU A 65 7.46 -0.31 -2.04
CA GLU A 65 8.56 -0.81 -2.86
C GLU A 65 8.08 -1.88 -3.84
N LYS A 66 7.36 -2.90 -3.34
CA LYS A 66 6.78 -3.95 -4.19
C LYS A 66 5.78 -3.39 -5.18
N PHE A 67 4.92 -2.47 -4.74
CA PHE A 67 3.95 -1.83 -5.61
C PHE A 67 4.66 -1.03 -6.72
N LYS A 68 5.68 -0.24 -6.38
CA LYS A 68 6.46 0.56 -7.33
C LYS A 68 7.11 -0.32 -8.39
N GLU A 69 7.76 -1.42 -8.01
CA GLU A 69 8.39 -2.35 -8.96
C GLU A 69 7.36 -2.96 -9.93
N TRP A 70 6.19 -3.36 -9.42
CA TRP A 70 5.11 -3.85 -10.27
C TRP A 70 4.54 -2.75 -11.16
N PHE A 71 4.37 -1.55 -10.62
CA PHE A 71 3.79 -0.42 -11.33
C PHE A 71 4.68 0.06 -12.48
N LEU A 72 6.00 0.03 -12.31
CA LEU A 72 6.94 0.29 -13.41
C LEU A 72 6.76 -0.71 -14.56
N LYS A 73 6.61 -2.00 -14.26
CA LYS A 73 6.28 -3.02 -15.28
C LYS A 73 4.95 -2.74 -15.95
N LEU A 74 3.95 -2.27 -15.19
CA LEU A 74 2.68 -1.85 -15.77
C LEU A 74 2.85 -0.70 -16.77
N LEU A 75 3.62 0.33 -16.42
CA LEU A 75 3.87 1.48 -17.31
C LEU A 75 4.58 1.07 -18.60
N ASP A 76 5.49 0.09 -18.54
CA ASP A 76 6.16 -0.45 -19.72
C ASP A 76 5.19 -1.19 -20.67
N ASN A 77 4.16 -1.85 -20.11
CA ASN A 77 3.20 -2.66 -20.87
C ASN A 77 1.88 -1.91 -21.18
N LEU A 78 1.59 -0.79 -20.53
CA LEU A 78 0.35 -0.03 -20.67
C LEU A 78 0.63 1.48 -20.81
N LYS A 79 0.64 1.97 -22.05
CA LYS A 79 0.83 3.39 -22.39
C LYS A 79 -0.45 4.24 -22.30
N LYS A 80 -1.48 3.77 -21.61
CA LYS A 80 -2.79 4.44 -21.49
C LYS A 80 -3.01 4.94 -20.06
N PRO A 81 -3.86 5.97 -19.87
CA PRO A 81 -4.33 6.34 -18.55
C PRO A 81 -4.92 5.12 -17.82
N HIS A 82 -4.67 5.04 -16.53
CA HIS A 82 -5.12 3.96 -15.66
C HIS A 82 -5.68 4.54 -14.36
N CYS A 83 -6.65 3.86 -13.77
CA CYS A 83 -7.27 4.25 -12.52
C CYS A 83 -6.92 3.21 -11.45
N MET A 84 -6.67 3.69 -10.23
CA MET A 84 -6.41 2.86 -9.06
C MET A 84 -7.18 3.44 -7.87
N ASP A 85 -7.49 2.61 -6.88
CA ASP A 85 -8.03 3.09 -5.61
C ASP A 85 -6.96 3.83 -4.80
N ASN A 86 -7.40 4.52 -3.74
CA ASN A 86 -6.50 5.28 -2.86
C ASN A 86 -5.95 4.41 -1.72
N ALA A 87 -5.08 3.46 -2.05
CA ALA A 87 -4.37 2.69 -1.04
C ALA A 87 -3.10 3.43 -0.56
N PRO A 88 -2.73 3.35 0.74
CA PRO A 88 -1.58 4.09 1.28
C PRO A 88 -0.23 3.82 0.60
N TYR A 89 -0.07 2.69 -0.09
CA TYR A 89 1.14 2.30 -0.81
C TYR A 89 1.11 2.66 -2.30
N HIS A 90 -0.03 3.13 -2.85
CA HIS A 90 -0.12 3.59 -4.24
C HIS A 90 0.51 4.96 -4.45
N SER A 91 0.60 5.76 -3.39
CA SER A 91 1.19 7.09 -3.43
C SER A 91 1.96 7.33 -2.14
N VAL A 92 3.25 7.63 -2.27
CA VAL A 92 4.09 8.02 -1.15
C VAL A 92 4.70 9.39 -1.41
N GLN A 93 4.82 10.17 -0.34
CA GLN A 93 5.46 11.47 -0.39
C GLN A 93 6.97 11.29 -0.22
N LYS A 94 7.75 11.62 -1.24
CA LYS A 94 9.22 11.52 -1.22
C LYS A 94 9.86 12.51 -0.24
N HIS A 95 9.36 13.74 -0.21
CA HIS A 95 9.84 14.83 0.64
C HIS A 95 8.76 15.17 1.67
N LYS A 96 8.53 14.27 2.62
CA LYS A 96 7.48 14.46 3.63
C LYS A 96 7.94 15.49 4.68
N PRO A 97 7.18 16.57 4.92
CA PRO A 97 7.54 17.52 5.95
C PRO A 97 7.46 16.88 7.34
N PRO A 98 8.26 17.35 8.32
CA PRO A 98 8.06 17.00 9.71
C PRO A 98 6.66 17.36 10.18
N THR A 99 6.14 16.58 11.11
CA THR A 99 4.87 16.82 11.79
C THR A 99 5.10 16.84 13.30
N SER A 100 4.19 17.45 14.05
CA SER A 100 4.26 17.46 15.52
C SER A 100 4.22 16.05 16.15
N ALA A 101 3.82 15.03 15.40
CA ALA A 101 3.90 13.62 15.81
C ALA A 101 5.33 13.03 15.74
N ASN A 102 6.24 13.60 14.94
CA ASN A 102 7.61 13.12 14.83
C ASN A 102 8.40 13.35 16.12
N ARG A 103 9.38 12.50 16.41
CA ARG A 103 10.31 12.71 17.53
C ARG A 103 11.30 13.80 17.14
N LYS A 104 11.78 14.61 18.09
CA LYS A 104 12.77 15.69 17.83
C LYS A 104 13.99 15.18 17.06
N LEU A 105 14.58 14.07 17.50
CA LEU A 105 15.70 13.43 16.81
C LEU A 105 15.35 12.96 15.39
N GLU A 106 14.08 12.58 15.13
CA GLU A 106 13.65 12.19 13.79
C GLU A 106 13.49 13.41 12.88
N ILE A 107 13.03 14.55 13.41
CA ILE A 107 12.96 15.81 12.67
C ILE A 107 14.36 16.25 12.27
N ILE A 108 15.31 16.23 13.22
CA ILE A 108 16.70 16.60 12.98
C ILE A 108 17.39 15.60 12.04
N GLN A 109 17.28 14.28 12.26
CA GLN A 109 18.10 13.29 11.53
C GLN A 109 17.45 12.73 10.25
N LYS A 110 16.13 12.54 10.21
CA LYS A 110 15.45 11.89 9.08
C LYS A 110 14.83 12.88 8.10
N ASN A 111 14.35 14.01 8.58
CA ASN A 111 13.77 15.05 7.73
C ASN A 111 14.81 16.08 7.27
N ASP A 112 16.10 15.83 7.52
CA ASP A 112 17.22 16.61 7.01
C ASP A 112 17.09 16.85 5.51
N SER A 113 16.69 15.85 4.73
CA SER A 113 16.48 16.04 3.28
C SER A 113 15.42 17.09 2.93
N TRP A 114 14.35 17.22 3.73
CA TRP A 114 13.33 18.26 3.54
C TRP A 114 13.78 19.60 4.10
N LEU A 115 14.40 19.61 5.29
CA LEU A 115 14.87 20.83 5.95
C LEU A 115 16.03 21.47 5.18
N GLN A 116 17.00 20.68 4.71
CA GLN A 116 18.12 21.14 3.88
C GLN A 116 17.66 21.66 2.53
N GLU A 117 16.70 20.99 1.87
CA GLU A 117 16.12 21.49 0.61
C GLU A 117 15.43 22.85 0.81
N LYS A 118 14.92 23.13 2.02
CA LYS A 118 14.34 24.41 2.41
C LYS A 118 15.34 25.39 3.02
N GLY A 119 16.60 25.00 3.22
CA GLY A 119 17.62 25.82 3.87
C GLY A 119 17.31 26.12 5.35
N ILE A 120 16.56 25.24 6.02
CA ILE A 120 16.20 25.37 7.43
C ILE A 120 17.24 24.65 8.27
N GLU A 121 17.94 25.40 9.12
CA GLU A 121 18.88 24.83 10.08
C GLU A 121 18.11 24.27 11.29
N ALA A 122 18.30 22.97 11.57
CA ALA A 122 17.73 22.29 12.71
C ALA A 122 18.86 21.67 13.53
N ASN A 123 18.88 21.93 14.84
CA ASN A 123 19.93 21.41 15.72
C ASN A 123 19.35 20.86 17.03
N GLU A 124 20.18 20.14 17.79
CA GLU A 124 19.77 19.49 19.04
C GLU A 124 19.44 20.50 20.16
N THR A 125 19.83 21.76 20.03
CA THR A 125 19.54 22.80 21.03
C THR A 125 18.14 23.39 20.88
N MET A 126 17.57 23.38 19.66
CA MET A 126 16.23 23.90 19.39
C MET A 126 15.14 23.06 20.07
N LEU A 127 14.12 23.71 20.62
CA LEU A 127 12.96 23.01 21.17
C LEU A 127 12.14 22.38 20.04
N LYS A 128 11.37 21.32 20.34
CA LYS A 128 10.58 20.63 19.31
C LYS A 128 9.48 21.52 18.69
N ASN A 129 9.01 22.52 19.41
CA ASN A 129 8.05 23.51 18.90
C ASN A 129 8.72 24.62 18.06
N GLU A 130 10.05 24.71 18.09
CA GLU A 130 10.86 25.59 17.24
C GLU A 130 11.31 24.89 15.95
N LEU A 131 11.01 23.59 15.81
CA LEU A 131 11.32 22.70 14.69
C LEU A 131 10.03 22.28 13.96
#